data_AF-A0A939VVG0-F1
#
_entry.id   AF-A0A939VVG0-F1
#
_cell.length_a   1.000
_cell.length_b   1.000
_cell.length_c   1.000
_cell.angle_alpha   90.00
_cell.angle_beta   90.00
_cell.angle_gamma   90.00
#
_symmetry.space_group_name_H-M   'P 1'
#
loop_
_entity.id
_entity.type
_entity.pdbx_description
1 polymer ?
#
loop_
_entity_poly.entity_id
_entity_poly.type
_entity_poly.pdbx_seq_one_letter_code
_entity_poly.pdbx_strand_id
1 'polypeptide(L)'
;LAVEKLSEGDGETVSAAVKTPALSGQTPDIVFPMISNREYVCLALESIRKHGLGWNRIFYLDSSADLSGLEIEKISSFDDPALGDSFLYWGENMCLLHSVDLRAANPVYGFTPGKRDYMELVPLIRKSNPARPIYLYDGIAPQPVEKNKFIELTSGVKTAYPLTLYFNSIPTVNAANAAPIAVHIDKKICCSVKSRLRTCVFATWNEEGFKHLRQYLDEKEKKGL
;
A
#
# COMPACT_ATOMS: atom_id res chain seq x y z
N LEU A 1 32.74 21.55 11.53
CA LEU A 1 33.76 20.61 11.06
C LEU A 1 33.81 19.43 12.02
N ALA A 2 33.06 18.38 11.70
CA ALA A 2 33.24 17.03 12.22
C ALA A 2 32.59 16.11 11.18
N VAL A 3 33.45 15.54 10.34
CA VAL A 3 33.13 14.52 9.36
C VAL A 3 33.36 13.20 10.08
N GLU A 4 32.29 12.43 10.33
CA GLU A 4 32.44 11.03 10.66
C GLU A 4 31.94 10.17 9.49
N LYS A 5 32.88 9.36 9.03
CA LYS A 5 32.82 8.43 7.91
C LYS A 5 31.80 7.34 8.21
N LEU A 6 30.85 7.14 7.30
CA LEU A 6 30.21 5.83 7.17
C LEU A 6 31.09 4.98 6.26
N SER A 7 31.68 3.97 6.88
CA SER A 7 32.53 2.95 6.28
C SER A 7 31.82 2.19 5.16
N GLU A 8 32.53 2.03 4.05
CA GLU A 8 32.31 0.97 3.07
C GLU A 8 32.52 -0.40 3.74
N GLY A 9 31.61 -1.33 3.47
CA GLY A 9 31.69 -2.73 3.87
C GLY A 9 31.20 -3.59 2.72
N ASP A 10 32.06 -4.51 2.31
CA ASP A 10 31.99 -5.38 1.14
C ASP A 10 30.80 -6.34 1.11
N GLY A 11 30.43 -6.73 -0.13
CA GLY A 11 30.34 -8.13 -0.55
C GLY A 11 29.37 -9.09 0.15
N GLU A 12 28.37 -9.51 -0.63
CA GLU A 12 27.55 -10.74 -0.50
C GLU A 12 26.58 -10.86 0.68
N THR A 13 25.28 -10.78 0.36
CA THR A 13 24.33 -11.89 0.60
C THR A 13 23.02 -11.63 -0.15
N VAL A 14 22.70 -12.51 -1.10
CA VAL A 14 21.31 -12.81 -1.46
C VAL A 14 20.68 -13.51 -0.26
N SER A 15 19.38 -13.28 -0.03
CA SER A 15 18.51 -13.89 1.00
C SER A 15 18.35 -13.02 2.26
N ALA A 16 17.14 -12.70 2.73
CA ALA A 16 15.93 -13.51 2.67
C ALA A 16 14.74 -12.70 2.18
N ALA A 17 13.92 -13.31 1.31
CA ALA A 17 12.51 -12.96 1.24
C ALA A 17 11.98 -13.01 2.68
N VAL A 18 11.50 -11.86 3.16
CA VAL A 18 10.85 -11.75 4.46
C VAL A 18 9.82 -12.87 4.51
N LYS A 19 9.99 -13.84 5.43
CA LYS A 19 8.95 -14.82 5.72
C LYS A 19 7.88 -14.08 6.48
N THR A 20 6.96 -13.52 5.73
CA THR A 20 5.87 -12.68 6.23
C THR A 20 4.82 -13.61 6.87
N PRO A 21 4.56 -13.53 8.19
CA PRO A 21 3.57 -14.38 8.84
C PRO A 21 2.16 -14.04 8.38
N ALA A 22 1.40 -15.05 7.95
CA ALA A 22 0.16 -14.88 7.20
C ALA A 22 -1.02 -14.34 8.03
N LEU A 23 -1.95 -13.68 7.33
CA LEU A 23 -3.36 -13.76 7.66
C LEU A 23 -3.68 -15.25 7.80
N SER A 24 -4.27 -15.66 8.91
CA SER A 24 -4.48 -17.05 9.30
C SER A 24 -5.24 -17.86 8.24
N GLY A 25 -4.55 -18.43 7.26
CA GLY A 25 -5.06 -19.36 6.24
C GLY A 25 -6.17 -18.86 5.30
N GLN A 26 -6.80 -17.72 5.59
CA GLN A 26 -7.90 -17.16 4.81
C GLN A 26 -7.35 -16.34 3.65
N THR A 27 -7.96 -16.56 2.48
CA THR A 27 -7.70 -15.80 1.26
C THR A 27 -8.36 -14.42 1.40
N PRO A 28 -7.61 -13.31 1.52
CA PRO A 28 -8.22 -12.00 1.71
C PRO A 28 -8.93 -11.51 0.46
N ASP A 29 -9.97 -10.72 0.67
CA ASP A 29 -10.50 -9.83 -0.35
C ASP A 29 -9.58 -8.60 -0.50
N ILE A 30 -9.61 -7.94 -1.65
CA ILE A 30 -8.90 -6.68 -1.89
C ILE A 30 -9.94 -5.58 -1.95
N VAL A 31 -9.74 -4.50 -1.19
CA VAL A 31 -10.68 -3.37 -1.15
C VAL A 31 -9.97 -2.08 -1.52
N PHE A 32 -10.45 -1.45 -2.59
CA PHE A 32 -10.11 -0.08 -2.96
C PHE A 32 -11.06 0.89 -2.25
N PRO A 33 -10.60 1.70 -1.28
CA PRO A 33 -11.46 2.58 -0.50
C PRO A 33 -12.04 3.72 -1.35
N MET A 34 -11.28 4.18 -2.34
CA MET A 34 -11.66 5.25 -3.24
C MET A 34 -10.93 5.06 -4.57
N ILE A 35 -11.67 5.21 -5.68
CA ILE A 35 -11.10 5.24 -7.02
C ILE A 35 -11.44 6.59 -7.67
N SER A 36 -10.42 7.42 -7.87
CA SER A 36 -10.53 8.72 -8.52
C SER A 36 -9.98 8.73 -9.94
N ASN A 37 -9.13 7.77 -10.29
CA ASN A 37 -8.45 7.70 -11.57
C ASN A 37 -8.56 6.29 -12.19
N ARG A 38 -9.22 6.20 -13.35
CA ARG A 38 -9.43 4.93 -14.06
C ARG A 38 -8.10 4.28 -14.48
N GLU A 39 -7.13 5.05 -14.97
CA GLU A 39 -5.86 4.47 -15.43
C GLU A 39 -5.06 3.87 -14.28
N TYR A 40 -5.15 4.46 -13.09
CA TYR A 40 -4.49 3.95 -11.89
C TYR A 40 -5.04 2.59 -11.52
N VAL A 41 -6.37 2.50 -11.37
CA VAL A 41 -7.00 1.23 -10.99
C VAL A 41 -6.81 0.17 -12.07
N CYS A 42 -6.84 0.52 -13.37
CA CYS A 42 -6.54 -0.44 -14.43
C CYS A 42 -5.16 -1.08 -14.26
N LEU A 43 -4.12 -0.26 -14.06
CA LEU A 43 -2.76 -0.76 -13.86
C LEU A 43 -2.63 -1.57 -12.56
N ALA A 44 -3.29 -1.14 -11.49
CA ALA A 44 -3.34 -1.88 -10.23
C ALA A 44 -3.97 -3.28 -10.45
N LEU A 45 -5.15 -3.36 -11.07
CA LEU A 45 -5.86 -4.60 -11.36
C LEU A 45 -5.03 -5.53 -12.26
N GLU A 46 -4.43 -5.01 -13.32
CA GLU A 46 -3.52 -5.77 -14.18
C GLU A 46 -2.36 -6.37 -13.40
N SER A 47 -1.72 -5.57 -12.53
CA SER A 47 -0.62 -6.04 -11.70
C SER A 47 -1.06 -7.09 -10.68
N ILE A 48 -2.24 -6.93 -10.06
CA ILE A 48 -2.82 -7.90 -9.11
C ILE A 48 -3.08 -9.23 -9.83
N ARG A 49 -3.71 -9.20 -11.01
CA ARG A 49 -3.98 -10.43 -11.78
C ARG A 49 -2.68 -11.12 -12.21
N LYS A 50 -1.66 -10.35 -12.59
CA LYS A 50 -0.40 -10.89 -13.10
C LYS A 50 0.52 -11.42 -11.99
N HIS A 51 0.50 -10.79 -10.83
CA HIS A 51 1.51 -11.01 -9.79
C HIS A 51 0.93 -11.41 -8.42
N GLY A 52 -0.33 -11.10 -8.14
CA GLY A 52 -0.98 -11.43 -6.88
C GLY A 52 -1.40 -12.90 -6.84
N LEU A 53 -0.96 -13.61 -5.81
CA LEU A 53 -1.37 -14.98 -5.51
C LEU A 53 -2.19 -15.00 -4.21
N GLY A 54 -3.16 -15.91 -4.11
CA GLY A 54 -3.91 -16.10 -2.85
C GLY A 54 -4.78 -14.90 -2.45
N TRP A 55 -5.57 -14.36 -3.37
CA TRP A 55 -6.63 -13.38 -3.11
C TRP A 55 -7.96 -13.91 -3.63
N ASN A 56 -9.08 -13.36 -3.13
CA ASN A 56 -10.42 -13.88 -3.41
C ASN A 56 -11.18 -12.98 -4.39
N ARG A 57 -11.78 -11.89 -3.90
CA ARG A 57 -12.51 -10.91 -4.72
C ARG A 57 -11.87 -9.54 -4.62
N ILE A 58 -12.20 -8.68 -5.59
CA ILE A 58 -11.74 -7.30 -5.62
C ILE A 58 -12.97 -6.39 -5.55
N PHE A 59 -12.96 -5.52 -4.55
CA PHE A 59 -14.03 -4.59 -4.27
C PHE A 59 -13.58 -3.14 -4.34
N TYR A 60 -14.54 -2.25 -4.54
CA TYR A 60 -14.39 -0.83 -4.27
C TYR A 60 -15.54 -0.30 -3.42
N LEU A 61 -15.24 0.70 -2.62
CA LEU A 61 -16.25 1.36 -1.78
C LEU A 61 -16.85 2.58 -2.49
N ASP A 62 -16.01 3.50 -2.94
CA ASP A 62 -16.43 4.72 -3.65
C ASP A 62 -15.60 4.95 -4.92
N SER A 63 -16.22 5.61 -5.91
CA SER A 63 -15.57 5.94 -7.17
C SER A 63 -16.14 7.20 -7.79
N SER A 64 -15.25 8.11 -8.20
CA SER A 64 -15.57 9.21 -9.13
C SER A 64 -15.19 8.90 -10.58
N ALA A 65 -14.44 7.82 -10.81
CA ALA A 65 -14.08 7.37 -12.15
C ALA A 65 -15.13 6.40 -12.73
N ASP A 66 -15.24 6.38 -14.06
CA ASP A 66 -16.00 5.33 -14.75
C ASP A 66 -15.26 3.99 -14.60
N LEU A 67 -15.93 3.00 -14.01
CA LEU A 67 -15.40 1.64 -13.79
C LEU A 67 -16.04 0.60 -14.73
N SER A 68 -16.82 1.05 -15.71
CA SER A 68 -17.47 0.16 -16.68
C SER A 68 -16.45 -0.77 -17.35
N GLY A 69 -16.81 -2.06 -17.41
CA GLY A 69 -15.98 -3.12 -17.99
C GLY A 69 -14.79 -3.58 -17.14
N LEU A 70 -14.61 -3.07 -15.92
CA LEU A 70 -13.61 -3.59 -14.99
C LEU A 70 -14.23 -4.70 -14.12
N GLU A 71 -13.50 -5.81 -13.93
CA GLU A 71 -13.90 -6.88 -12.99
C GLU A 71 -13.58 -6.45 -11.55
N ILE A 72 -14.43 -5.57 -11.02
CA ILE A 72 -14.36 -5.08 -9.65
C ILE A 72 -15.78 -4.82 -9.15
N GLU A 73 -16.07 -5.17 -7.91
CA GLU A 73 -17.42 -5.16 -7.37
C GLU A 73 -17.62 -4.02 -6.36
N LYS A 74 -18.81 -3.39 -6.36
CA LYS A 74 -19.11 -2.34 -5.39
C LYS A 74 -19.59 -2.96 -4.07
N ILE A 75 -19.04 -2.49 -2.96
CA ILE A 75 -19.64 -2.66 -1.62
C ILE A 75 -20.18 -1.33 -1.11
N SER A 76 -21.19 -1.38 -0.26
CA SER A 76 -21.84 -0.17 0.29
C SER A 76 -21.08 0.45 1.46
N SER A 77 -20.35 -0.38 2.21
CA SER A 77 -19.61 -0.04 3.42
C SER A 77 -18.66 -1.19 3.81
N PHE A 78 -17.80 -0.98 4.80
CA PHE A 78 -16.89 -2.04 5.25
C PHE A 78 -17.59 -3.17 6.02
N ASP A 79 -18.83 -2.97 6.51
CA ASP A 79 -19.66 -3.99 7.15
C ASP A 79 -20.54 -4.78 6.16
N ASP A 80 -20.36 -4.55 4.85
CA ASP A 80 -21.09 -5.26 3.81
C ASP A 80 -20.90 -6.78 3.92
N PRO A 81 -21.98 -7.59 3.93
CA PRO A 81 -21.90 -9.03 4.13
C PRO A 81 -21.15 -9.75 2.99
N ALA A 82 -20.99 -9.13 1.83
CA ALA A 82 -20.21 -9.69 0.73
C ALA A 82 -18.70 -9.66 1.00
N LEU A 83 -18.23 -8.78 1.89
CA LEU A 83 -16.82 -8.65 2.27
C LEU A 83 -16.47 -9.68 3.35
N GLY A 84 -15.40 -10.43 3.16
CA GLY A 84 -14.88 -11.39 4.13
C GLY A 84 -14.42 -10.77 5.45
N ASP A 85 -14.08 -11.60 6.42
CA ASP A 85 -13.64 -11.12 7.75
C ASP A 85 -12.23 -10.50 7.74
N SER A 86 -11.45 -10.79 6.70
CA SER A 86 -10.13 -10.20 6.47
C SER A 86 -10.03 -9.67 5.05
N PHE A 87 -9.47 -8.48 4.89
CA PHE A 87 -9.25 -7.86 3.59
C PHE A 87 -7.91 -7.11 3.52
N LEU A 88 -7.46 -6.84 2.30
CA LEU A 88 -6.33 -5.97 2.00
C LEU A 88 -6.85 -4.59 1.62
N TYR A 89 -6.49 -3.59 2.41
CA TYR A 89 -6.71 -2.19 2.07
C TYR A 89 -5.69 -1.78 1.00
N TRP A 90 -6.18 -1.40 -0.19
CA TRP A 90 -5.36 -1.21 -1.39
C TRP A 90 -5.62 0.15 -2.03
N GLY A 91 -4.57 0.95 -2.24
CA GLY A 91 -4.70 2.24 -2.92
C GLY A 91 -4.77 2.08 -4.44
N GLU A 92 -5.62 2.87 -5.12
CA GLU A 92 -5.77 2.82 -6.59
C GLU A 92 -4.43 2.99 -7.34
N ASN A 93 -3.48 3.70 -6.74
CA ASN A 93 -2.15 4.01 -7.27
C ASN A 93 -1.06 3.01 -6.84
N MET A 94 -1.41 1.81 -6.39
CA MET A 94 -0.47 0.78 -5.95
C MET A 94 -0.43 -0.39 -6.93
N CYS A 95 0.77 -0.91 -7.20
CA CYS A 95 0.94 -2.12 -8.00
C CYS A 95 1.97 -3.09 -7.42
N LEU A 96 1.87 -4.33 -7.91
CA LEU A 96 2.85 -5.38 -7.73
C LEU A 96 3.87 -5.35 -8.89
N LEU A 97 5.16 -5.41 -8.56
CA LEU A 97 6.26 -5.54 -9.52
C LEU A 97 6.70 -6.99 -9.69
N HIS A 98 6.43 -7.82 -8.68
CA HIS A 98 6.84 -9.23 -8.61
C HIS A 98 5.73 -10.09 -8.01
N SER A 99 5.76 -11.39 -8.31
CA SER A 99 4.78 -12.33 -7.78
C SER A 99 4.88 -12.44 -6.26
N VAL A 100 3.75 -12.33 -5.56
CA VAL A 100 3.68 -12.36 -4.10
C VAL A 100 2.41 -13.07 -3.61
N ASP A 101 2.53 -13.86 -2.55
CA ASP A 101 1.39 -14.43 -1.84
C ASP A 101 0.77 -13.38 -0.92
N LEU A 102 -0.43 -12.93 -1.28
CA LEU A 102 -1.17 -11.89 -0.58
C LEU A 102 -1.80 -12.37 0.74
N ARG A 103 -1.91 -13.68 0.96
CA ARG A 103 -2.28 -14.26 2.27
C ARG A 103 -1.21 -14.00 3.31
N ALA A 104 0.04 -13.88 2.86
CA ALA A 104 1.18 -13.60 3.73
C ALA A 104 1.34 -12.11 4.06
N ALA A 105 0.49 -11.22 3.55
CA ALA A 105 0.66 -9.78 3.75
C ALA A 105 0.73 -9.42 5.26
N ASN A 106 1.68 -8.55 5.60
CA ASN A 106 1.83 -7.98 6.94
C ASN A 106 1.66 -6.46 6.88
N PRO A 107 1.27 -5.81 7.98
CA PRO A 107 1.27 -4.37 8.03
C PRO A 107 2.71 -3.84 7.80
N VAL A 108 2.82 -2.91 6.87
CA VAL A 108 4.09 -2.38 6.37
C VAL A 108 4.09 -0.87 6.56
N TYR A 109 5.17 -0.36 7.17
CA TYR A 109 5.23 0.97 7.75
C TYR A 109 6.16 1.83 6.92
N GLY A 110 5.59 2.83 6.26
CA GLY A 110 6.32 3.84 5.50
C GLY A 110 6.46 5.13 6.29
N PHE A 111 7.48 5.93 5.96
CA PHE A 111 7.56 7.33 6.39
C PHE A 111 7.09 8.23 5.26
N THR A 112 6.07 9.04 5.50
CA THR A 112 5.64 10.10 4.57
C THR A 112 5.61 11.43 5.30
N PRO A 113 6.52 12.38 4.98
CA PRO A 113 6.53 13.69 5.62
C PRO A 113 5.41 14.60 5.09
N GLY A 114 4.93 15.51 5.95
CA GLY A 114 4.27 16.74 5.50
C GLY A 114 2.78 16.67 5.17
N LYS A 115 2.03 15.67 5.67
CA LYS A 115 0.59 15.60 5.45
C LYS A 115 -0.19 16.35 6.54
N ARG A 116 -1.01 17.33 6.14
CA ARG A 116 -1.75 18.22 7.05
C ARG A 116 -2.68 17.43 7.99
N ASP A 117 -3.43 16.47 7.46
CA ASP A 117 -4.43 15.73 8.24
C ASP A 117 -3.78 14.79 9.28
N TYR A 118 -2.50 14.44 9.13
CA TYR A 118 -1.77 13.66 10.15
C TYR A 118 -1.69 14.42 11.48
N MET A 119 -1.38 15.73 11.46
CA MET A 119 -1.27 16.53 12.68
C MET A 119 -2.62 16.64 13.41
N GLU A 120 -3.72 16.60 12.67
CA GLU A 120 -5.08 16.62 13.23
C GLU A 120 -5.47 15.27 13.87
N LEU A 121 -4.83 14.17 13.45
CA LEU A 121 -5.07 12.83 14.01
C LEU A 121 -4.28 12.54 15.28
N VAL A 122 -3.14 13.21 15.48
CA VAL A 122 -2.28 13.00 16.65
C VAL A 122 -3.05 13.13 17.98
N PRO A 123 -3.90 14.15 18.22
CA PRO A 123 -4.69 14.23 19.44
C PRO A 123 -5.63 13.03 19.66
N LEU A 124 -6.28 12.54 18.60
CA LEU A 124 -7.19 11.39 18.66
C LEU A 124 -6.43 10.12 19.03
N ILE A 125 -5.28 9.88 18.40
CA ILE A 125 -4.44 8.72 18.68
C ILE A 125 -3.90 8.76 20.12
N ARG A 126 -3.46 9.93 20.58
CA ARG A 126 -2.95 10.10 21.96
C ARG A 126 -4.01 9.90 23.03
N LYS A 127 -5.29 10.14 22.73
CA LYS A 127 -6.39 9.84 23.66
C LYS A 127 -6.48 8.33 23.93
N SER A 128 -6.26 7.51 22.91
CA SER A 128 -6.33 6.05 23.02
C SER A 128 -5.01 5.42 23.51
N ASN A 129 -3.87 6.03 23.19
CA ASN A 129 -2.54 5.52 23.56
C ASN A 129 -1.54 6.66 23.84
N PRO A 130 -1.51 7.24 25.06
CA PRO A 130 -0.73 8.46 25.35
C PRO A 130 0.79 8.31 25.23
N ALA A 131 1.31 7.09 25.44
CA ALA A 131 2.74 6.83 25.61
C ALA A 131 3.41 6.15 24.40
N ARG A 132 2.66 5.83 23.33
CA ARG A 132 3.23 5.13 22.16
C ARG A 132 3.71 6.11 21.09
N PRO A 133 4.80 5.77 20.37
CA PRO A 133 5.14 6.44 19.12
C PRO A 133 3.99 6.28 18.13
N ILE A 134 3.63 7.37 17.45
CA ILE A 134 2.60 7.37 16.41
C ILE A 134 3.30 7.15 15.08
N TYR A 135 2.88 6.10 14.38
CA TYR A 135 3.33 5.82 13.02
C TYR A 135 2.22 6.19 12.02
N LEU A 136 2.58 6.55 10.79
CA LEU A 136 1.64 6.78 9.70
C LEU A 136 1.55 5.49 8.85
N TYR A 137 0.33 5.03 8.59
CA TYR A 137 0.06 3.71 8.01
C TYR A 137 -0.74 3.81 6.72
N ASP A 138 -0.27 4.58 5.77
CA ASP A 138 -0.93 4.65 4.48
C ASP A 138 0.12 4.92 3.40
N GLY A 139 0.15 4.05 2.39
CA GLY A 139 0.46 4.58 1.07
C GLY A 139 1.73 4.11 0.38
N ILE A 140 2.31 2.94 0.67
CA ILE A 140 3.27 2.33 -0.29
C ILE A 140 3.14 0.82 -0.51
N ALA A 141 2.35 0.11 0.31
CA ALA A 141 2.06 -1.32 0.14
C ALA A 141 0.65 -1.65 0.66
N PRO A 142 0.01 -2.71 0.16
CA PRO A 142 -1.29 -3.19 0.66
C PRO A 142 -1.23 -3.56 2.14
N GLN A 143 -2.27 -3.21 2.90
CA GLN A 143 -2.29 -3.43 4.35
C GLN A 143 -3.36 -4.47 4.73
N PRO A 144 -3.02 -5.52 5.48
CA PRO A 144 -4.00 -6.49 5.97
C PRO A 144 -4.84 -5.91 7.11
N VAL A 145 -6.15 -6.11 7.03
CA VAL A 145 -7.14 -5.55 7.96
C VAL A 145 -8.12 -6.63 8.39
N GLU A 146 -8.42 -6.70 9.69
CA GLU A 146 -9.54 -7.49 10.21
C GLU A 146 -10.78 -6.60 10.23
N LYS A 147 -11.84 -7.04 9.54
CA LYS A 147 -13.02 -6.24 9.21
C LYS A 147 -13.71 -5.72 10.47
N ASN A 148 -14.00 -6.60 11.42
CA ASN A 148 -14.79 -6.23 12.61
C ASN A 148 -14.05 -5.21 13.47
N LYS A 149 -12.74 -5.43 13.69
CA LYS A 149 -11.91 -4.53 14.47
C LYS A 149 -11.69 -3.20 13.78
N PHE A 150 -11.56 -3.19 12.46
CA PHE A 150 -11.48 -1.95 11.69
C PHE A 150 -12.74 -1.11 11.83
N ILE A 151 -13.91 -1.71 11.59
CA ILE A 151 -15.20 -1.03 11.76
C ILE A 151 -15.37 -0.51 13.19
N GLU A 152 -15.09 -1.33 14.21
CA GLU A 152 -15.16 -0.94 15.62
C GLU A 152 -14.36 0.33 15.90
N LEU A 153 -13.15 0.44 15.33
CA LEU A 153 -12.21 1.53 15.60
C LEU A 153 -12.44 2.78 14.73
N THR A 154 -12.91 2.62 13.50
CA THR A 154 -13.10 3.74 12.56
C THR A 154 -14.54 4.22 12.47
N SER A 155 -15.50 3.51 13.05
CA SER A 155 -16.92 3.87 13.01
C SER A 155 -17.14 5.30 13.54
N GLY A 156 -17.81 6.13 12.73
CA GLY A 156 -18.09 7.51 13.07
C GLY A 156 -16.91 8.48 12.99
N VAL A 157 -15.71 8.02 12.60
CA VAL A 157 -14.53 8.89 12.46
C VAL A 157 -14.25 9.18 10.99
N LYS A 158 -14.51 10.42 10.57
CA LYS A 158 -14.12 10.89 9.23
C LYS A 158 -12.65 11.29 9.24
N THR A 159 -11.81 10.53 8.55
CA THR A 159 -10.37 10.78 8.46
C THR A 159 -9.81 10.39 7.10
N ALA A 160 -8.77 11.10 6.65
CA ALA A 160 -7.99 10.74 5.48
C ALA A 160 -7.03 9.56 5.73
N TYR A 161 -6.78 9.18 6.99
CA TYR A 161 -5.85 8.11 7.39
C TYR A 161 -6.50 7.10 8.35
N PRO A 162 -7.52 6.35 7.91
CA PRO A 162 -8.24 5.40 8.76
C PRO A 162 -7.36 4.24 9.26
N LEU A 163 -6.41 3.77 8.44
CA LEU A 163 -5.48 2.71 8.84
C LEU A 163 -4.53 3.17 9.95
N THR A 164 -4.17 4.45 9.95
CA THR A 164 -3.36 5.03 11.03
C THR A 164 -4.10 4.95 12.37
N LEU A 165 -5.40 5.26 12.40
CA LEU A 165 -6.20 5.08 13.62
C LEU A 165 -6.28 3.61 14.04
N TYR A 166 -6.54 2.72 13.08
CA TYR A 166 -6.65 1.28 13.30
C TYR A 166 -5.38 0.69 13.92
N PHE A 167 -4.23 0.81 13.27
CA PHE A 167 -3.00 0.15 13.70
C PHE A 167 -2.33 0.77 14.94
N ASN A 168 -2.56 2.05 15.23
CA ASN A 168 -2.12 2.65 16.50
C ASN A 168 -3.00 2.23 17.69
N SER A 169 -4.28 1.91 17.43
CA SER A 169 -5.24 1.52 18.47
C SER A 169 -5.15 0.03 18.83
N ILE A 170 -4.55 -0.80 17.97
CA ILE A 170 -4.26 -2.21 18.28
C ILE A 170 -2.75 -2.43 18.54
N PRO A 171 -2.38 -3.37 19.44
CA PRO A 171 -0.99 -3.78 19.58
C PRO A 171 -0.53 -4.51 18.31
N THR A 172 0.11 -3.80 17.40
CA THR A 172 0.76 -4.43 16.24
C THR A 172 2.04 -5.14 16.68
N VAL A 173 2.09 -6.46 16.50
CA VAL A 173 3.17 -7.33 17.03
C VAL A 173 4.33 -7.47 16.03
N ASN A 174 4.05 -7.32 14.72
CA ASN A 174 5.02 -7.52 13.64
C ASN A 174 4.97 -6.34 12.65
N ALA A 175 5.75 -5.29 12.93
CA ALA A 175 5.90 -4.17 12.02
C ALA A 175 7.05 -4.43 11.03
N ALA A 176 6.77 -4.36 9.72
CA ALA A 176 7.81 -4.42 8.71
C ALA A 176 8.13 -3.01 8.19
N ASN A 177 9.43 -2.69 8.06
CA ASN A 177 9.86 -1.47 7.36
C ASN A 177 9.49 -1.58 5.88
N ALA A 178 8.86 -0.54 5.34
CA ALA A 178 8.44 -0.50 3.95
C ALA A 178 9.59 -0.19 2.96
N ALA A 179 10.65 0.48 3.42
CA ALA A 179 11.79 0.87 2.59
C ALA A 179 12.43 -0.25 1.75
N PRO A 180 12.62 -1.50 2.27
CA PRO A 180 13.21 -2.59 1.49
C PRO A 180 12.27 -3.23 0.47
N ILE A 181 10.94 -3.12 0.63
CA ILE A 181 9.98 -3.87 -0.20
C ILE A 181 9.16 -2.96 -1.13
N ALA A 182 9.20 -1.65 -0.95
CA ALA A 182 8.36 -0.73 -1.69
C ALA A 182 9.11 0.53 -2.13
N VAL A 183 8.68 1.10 -3.26
CA VAL A 183 9.19 2.36 -3.78
C VAL A 183 8.04 3.31 -4.12
N HIS A 184 8.17 4.56 -3.66
CA HIS A 184 7.29 5.65 -4.07
C HIS A 184 7.91 6.42 -5.24
N ILE A 185 7.16 6.57 -6.32
CA ILE A 185 7.55 7.30 -7.53
C ILE A 185 6.83 8.65 -7.52
N ASP A 186 7.57 9.70 -7.21
CA ASP A 186 7.09 11.08 -7.14
C ASP A 186 7.60 11.97 -8.28
N LYS A 187 8.54 11.46 -9.08
CA LYS A 187 9.29 12.23 -10.07
C LYS A 187 9.70 11.37 -11.25
N LYS A 188 10.39 11.99 -12.22
CA LYS A 188 10.94 11.32 -13.39
C LYS A 188 11.76 10.06 -13.05
N ILE A 189 11.50 8.99 -13.79
CA ILE A 189 12.17 7.69 -13.63
C ILE A 189 13.63 7.78 -14.11
N CYS A 190 14.56 7.98 -13.18
CA CYS A 190 16.01 7.99 -13.42
C CYS A 190 16.66 6.63 -13.09
N CYS A 191 17.97 6.50 -13.32
CA CYS A 191 18.70 5.25 -13.10
C CYS A 191 18.56 4.68 -11.68
N SER A 192 18.51 5.52 -10.64
CA SER A 192 18.32 5.07 -9.26
C SER A 192 16.91 4.53 -9.01
N VAL A 193 15.87 5.23 -9.50
CA VAL A 193 14.48 4.74 -9.43
C VAL A 193 14.32 3.43 -10.18
N LYS A 194 14.91 3.31 -11.38
CA LYS A 194 14.92 2.05 -12.15
C LYS A 194 15.58 0.92 -11.37
N SER A 195 16.72 1.18 -10.73
CA SER A 195 17.39 0.18 -9.90
C SER A 195 16.50 -0.28 -8.74
N ARG A 196 15.80 0.66 -8.09
CA ARG A 196 14.86 0.33 -6.99
C ARG A 196 13.64 -0.45 -7.48
N LEU A 197 13.07 -0.09 -8.63
CA LEU A 197 11.94 -0.81 -9.23
C LEU A 197 12.28 -2.26 -9.58
N ARG A 198 13.56 -2.58 -9.82
CA ARG A 198 13.99 -3.96 -10.08
C ARG A 198 14.11 -4.81 -8.82
N THR A 199 14.17 -4.20 -7.64
CA THR A 199 14.46 -4.89 -6.37
C THR A 199 13.31 -4.83 -5.38
N CYS A 200 12.37 -3.90 -5.53
CA CYS A 200 11.21 -3.76 -4.66
C CYS A 200 10.04 -4.62 -5.15
N VAL A 201 9.20 -5.07 -4.22
CA VAL A 201 7.99 -5.87 -4.52
C VAL A 201 6.84 -4.97 -4.96
N PHE A 202 6.69 -3.81 -4.31
CA PHE A 202 5.58 -2.89 -4.52
C PHE A 202 6.07 -1.57 -5.11
N ALA A 203 5.24 -0.94 -5.93
CA ALA A 203 5.38 0.45 -6.31
C ALA A 203 4.09 1.22 -6.08
N THR A 204 4.25 2.51 -5.83
CA THR A 204 3.14 3.46 -5.82
C THR A 204 3.58 4.80 -6.43
N TRP A 205 2.63 5.61 -6.87
CA TRP A 205 2.90 6.89 -7.54
C TRP A 205 1.87 7.95 -7.20
N ASN A 206 2.28 9.22 -7.30
CA ASN A 206 1.34 10.34 -7.37
C ASN A 206 1.04 10.69 -8.85
N GLU A 207 0.20 11.71 -9.06
CA GLU A 207 -0.15 12.29 -10.37
C GLU A 207 1.09 12.52 -11.27
N GLU A 208 2.13 13.13 -10.71
CA GLU A 208 3.34 13.52 -11.44
C GLU A 208 4.23 12.31 -11.78
N GLY A 209 4.45 11.43 -10.81
CA GLY A 209 5.16 10.18 -10.98
C GLY A 209 4.50 9.28 -12.03
N PHE A 210 3.16 9.23 -12.05
CA PHE A 210 2.43 8.47 -13.07
C PHE A 210 2.58 9.06 -14.47
N LYS A 211 2.49 10.38 -14.62
CA LYS A 211 2.73 11.05 -15.92
C LYS A 211 4.11 10.72 -16.47
N HIS A 212 5.12 10.67 -15.60
CA HIS A 212 6.46 10.26 -16.00
C HIS A 212 6.60 8.77 -16.32
N LEU A 213 5.88 7.90 -15.61
CA LEU A 213 5.81 6.48 -15.93
C LEU A 213 5.21 6.28 -17.32
N ARG A 214 4.08 6.91 -17.62
CA ARG A 214 3.44 6.89 -18.96
C ARG A 214 4.39 7.37 -20.04
N GLN A 215 5.01 8.52 -19.87
CA GLN A 215 6.01 9.04 -20.81
C GLN A 215 7.15 8.04 -21.07
N TYR A 216 7.67 7.42 -20.01
CA TYR A 216 8.73 6.43 -20.12
C TYR A 216 8.28 5.18 -20.90
N LEU A 217 7.07 4.69 -20.67
CA LEU A 217 6.50 3.53 -21.38
C LEU A 217 6.26 3.86 -22.86
N ASP A 218 5.65 5.01 -23.17
CA ASP A 218 5.41 5.45 -24.55
C ASP A 218 6.73 5.62 -25.33
N GLU A 219 7.79 6.11 -24.68
CA GLU A 219 9.14 6.21 -25.28
C GLU A 219 9.76 4.84 -25.56
N LYS A 220 9.45 3.82 -24.77
CA LYS A 220 9.95 2.44 -24.93
C LYS A 220 9.25 1.75 -26.09
N GLU A 221 7.92 1.84 -26.14
CA GLU A 221 7.12 1.31 -27.24
C GLU A 221 7.53 1.92 -28.59
N LYS A 222 7.73 3.24 -28.65
CA LYS A 222 8.23 3.93 -29.86
C LYS A 222 9.62 3.48 -30.31
N LYS A 223 10.43 2.95 -29.39
CA LYS A 223 11.78 2.42 -29.68
C LYS A 223 11.76 0.92 -29.98
N GLY A 224 10.59 0.27 -29.98
CA GLY A 224 10.45 -1.17 -30.20
C GLY A 224 11.11 -2.01 -29.10
N LEU A 225 11.17 -1.48 -27.88
CA LEU A 225 11.76 -2.13 -26.70
C LEU A 225 10.71 -2.66 -25.74
#